data_AF-A0A927RDU7-F1
#
_entry.id   AF-A0A927RDU7-F1
#
_cell.length_a   1.000
_cell.length_b   1.000
_cell.length_c   1.000
_cell.angle_alpha   90.00
_cell.angle_beta   90.00
_cell.angle_gamma   90.00
#
_symmetry.space_group_name_H-M   'P 1'
#
loop_
_entity.id
_entity.type
_entity.pdbx_description
1 polymer ?
#
loop_
_entity_poly.entity_id
_entity_poly.type
_entity_poly.pdbx_seq_one_letter_code
_entity_poly.pdbx_strand_id
1 'polypeptide(L)'
;MYISKWWGDLIGGSDDSLALIDYLERLDLTDVTLNQILKDLGFDVLLSEGDLKNGGNIGFDRRSANGMFRVELDIACGVLIDLSAIVLECLKSGYVDLHDLDEARQPCKLYIDASEEKRNLLRDELNKFSRNPLSYDLAELVPTDDMRELAEKAKMIADELL
;
A
#
# COMPACT_ATOMS: atom_id res chain seq x y z
N MET A 1 -5.07 -6.55 -14.96
CA MET A 1 -4.62 -6.66 -13.56
C MET A 1 -4.73 -8.08 -12.96
N TYR A 2 -3.60 -8.67 -12.51
CA TYR A 2 -3.51 -9.92 -11.73
C TYR A 2 -4.20 -9.85 -10.36
N ILE A 3 -4.07 -8.73 -9.65
CA ILE A 3 -4.62 -8.54 -8.29
C ILE A 3 -6.12 -8.22 -8.25
N SER A 4 -6.82 -8.28 -9.39
CA SER A 4 -8.26 -7.97 -9.50
C SER A 4 -9.16 -8.80 -8.59
N LYS A 5 -8.70 -9.98 -8.13
CA LYS A 5 -9.39 -10.82 -7.14
C LYS A 5 -9.38 -10.23 -5.71
N TRP A 6 -8.56 -9.23 -5.44
CA TRP A 6 -8.45 -8.57 -4.13
C TRP A 6 -8.76 -7.06 -4.20
N TRP A 7 -8.41 -6.40 -5.30
CA TRP A 7 -8.51 -4.95 -5.47
C TRP A 7 -9.95 -4.46 -5.74
N GLY A 8 -10.32 -3.31 -5.17
CA GLY A 8 -11.55 -2.56 -5.48
C GLY A 8 -12.55 -2.39 -4.33
N ASP A 9 -12.32 -3.00 -3.18
CA ASP A 9 -13.20 -2.92 -2.00
C ASP A 9 -12.36 -2.69 -0.73
N LEU A 10 -12.22 -3.69 0.14
CA LEU A 10 -11.37 -3.61 1.35
C LEU A 10 -9.88 -3.33 1.07
N ILE A 11 -9.43 -3.53 -0.16
CA ILE A 11 -8.08 -3.22 -0.64
C ILE A 11 -8.24 -2.33 -1.87
N GLY A 12 -7.63 -1.15 -1.84
CA GLY A 12 -7.70 -0.18 -2.93
C GLY A 12 -8.96 0.71 -2.95
N GLY A 13 -9.91 0.52 -2.05
CA GLY A 13 -11.20 1.24 -2.04
C GLY A 13 -11.30 2.44 -1.09
N SER A 14 -10.24 2.78 -0.36
CA SER A 14 -10.25 3.87 0.63
C SER A 14 -9.74 5.20 0.05
N ASP A 15 -10.01 6.31 0.74
CA ASP A 15 -9.44 7.62 0.38
C ASP A 15 -7.90 7.59 0.43
N ASP A 16 -7.32 6.85 1.39
CA ASP A 16 -5.89 6.60 1.49
C ASP A 16 -5.36 5.82 0.28
N SER A 17 -6.15 4.88 -0.25
CA SER A 17 -5.81 4.15 -1.47
C SER A 17 -5.72 5.10 -2.67
N LEU A 18 -6.67 6.02 -2.81
CA LEU A 18 -6.64 7.03 -3.86
C LEU A 18 -5.45 7.98 -3.70
N ALA A 19 -5.14 8.39 -2.46
CA ALA A 19 -3.98 9.21 -2.13
C ALA A 19 -2.65 8.50 -2.44
N LEU A 20 -2.58 7.18 -2.21
CA LEU A 20 -1.42 6.35 -2.59
C LEU A 20 -1.24 6.33 -4.11
N ILE A 21 -2.29 6.11 -4.90
CA ILE A 21 -2.20 6.11 -6.37
C ILE A 21 -1.78 7.51 -6.87
N ASP A 22 -2.30 8.57 -6.24
CA ASP A 22 -1.92 9.95 -6.49
C ASP A 22 -0.43 10.23 -6.26
N TYR A 23 0.17 9.58 -5.26
CA TYR A 23 1.61 9.62 -5.02
C TYR A 23 2.37 8.85 -6.12
N LEU A 24 1.93 7.63 -6.45
CA LEU A 24 2.57 6.78 -7.45
C LEU A 24 2.61 7.42 -8.84
N GLU A 25 1.55 8.12 -9.25
CA GLU A 25 1.46 8.83 -10.53
C GLU A 25 2.51 9.96 -10.67
N ARG A 26 3.01 10.47 -9.55
CA ARG A 26 3.97 11.59 -9.51
C ARG A 26 5.43 11.15 -9.54
N LEU A 27 5.68 9.84 -9.43
CA LEU A 27 7.02 9.32 -9.42
C LEU A 27 7.69 9.47 -10.78
N ASP A 28 9.01 9.63 -10.76
CA ASP A 28 9.80 9.50 -11.98
C ASP A 28 9.79 8.03 -12.40
N LEU A 29 9.09 7.73 -13.49
CA LEU A 29 8.81 6.37 -13.96
C LEU A 29 10.05 5.58 -14.40
N THR A 30 11.24 6.19 -14.43
CA THR A 30 12.46 5.57 -14.97
C THR A 30 13.13 4.58 -14.02
N ASP A 31 13.06 4.77 -12.70
CA ASP A 31 13.78 3.95 -11.70
C ASP A 31 13.03 3.86 -10.34
N VAL A 32 11.73 3.55 -10.35
CA VAL A 32 10.96 3.44 -9.11
C VAL A 32 11.33 2.18 -8.33
N THR A 33 11.71 2.34 -7.07
CA THR A 33 12.02 1.21 -6.16
C THR A 33 11.05 1.18 -4.99
N LEU A 34 10.75 -0.03 -4.49
CA LEU A 34 9.93 -0.17 -3.28
C LEU A 34 10.58 0.52 -2.07
N ASN A 35 11.91 0.51 -1.98
CA ASN A 35 12.62 1.21 -0.91
C ASN A 35 12.42 2.72 -0.96
N GLN A 36 12.35 3.32 -2.15
CA GLN A 36 12.03 4.74 -2.32
C GLN A 36 10.60 5.03 -1.83
N ILE A 37 9.62 4.22 -2.25
CA ILE A 37 8.22 4.37 -1.84
C ILE A 37 8.07 4.30 -0.32
N LEU A 38 8.68 3.30 0.32
CA LEU A 38 8.61 3.15 1.77
C LEU A 38 9.19 4.35 2.51
N LYS A 39 10.29 4.93 2.03
CA LYS A 39 10.91 6.12 2.63
C LYS A 39 10.09 7.38 2.45
N ASP A 40 9.60 7.61 1.23
CA ASP A 40 8.83 8.82 0.91
C ASP A 40 7.53 8.89 1.70
N LEU A 41 6.90 7.74 1.92
CA LEU A 41 5.68 7.64 2.72
C LEU A 41 5.94 7.61 4.23
N GLY A 42 7.18 7.39 4.68
CA GLY A 42 7.55 7.30 6.10
C GLY A 42 7.39 5.91 6.72
N PHE A 43 7.19 4.87 5.91
CA PHE A 43 7.13 3.49 6.38
C PHE A 43 8.48 2.97 6.89
N ASP A 44 9.61 3.47 6.40
CA ASP A 44 10.93 3.03 6.87
C ASP A 44 11.13 3.30 8.37
N VAL A 45 10.68 4.46 8.85
CA VAL A 45 10.68 4.80 10.28
C VAL A 45 9.60 4.01 11.01
N LEU A 46 8.35 4.04 10.52
CA LEU A 46 7.21 3.40 11.18
C LEU A 46 7.44 1.91 11.44
N LEU A 47 7.94 1.20 10.42
CA LEU A 47 8.20 -0.24 10.52
C LEU A 47 9.39 -0.55 11.43
N SER A 48 10.38 0.36 11.54
CA SER A 48 11.51 0.20 12.47
C SER A 48 11.10 0.32 13.94
N GLU A 49 10.05 1.08 14.22
CA GLU A 49 9.51 1.27 15.57
C GLU A 49 8.45 0.21 15.94
N GLY A 50 7.97 -0.55 14.94
CA GLY A 50 6.95 -1.56 15.12
C GLY A 50 5.54 -0.99 15.31
N ASP A 51 5.31 0.24 14.85
CA ASP A 51 4.14 1.06 15.19
C ASP A 51 3.01 0.97 14.15
N LEU A 52 3.11 0.07 13.17
CA LEU A 52 2.09 -0.13 12.11
C LEU A 52 0.68 -0.35 12.66
N LYS A 53 0.56 -0.89 13.88
CA LYS A 53 -0.73 -1.14 14.54
C LYS A 53 -1.46 0.12 14.94
N ASN A 54 -0.74 1.18 15.33
CA ASN A 54 -1.29 2.36 15.98
C ASN A 54 -1.46 3.54 15.01
N GLY A 55 -1.68 3.26 13.72
CA GLY A 55 -1.93 4.27 12.69
C GLY A 55 -0.69 4.96 12.15
N GLY A 56 0.32 5.28 12.99
CA GLY A 56 1.55 5.95 12.56
C GLY A 56 1.32 7.33 11.93
N ASN A 57 2.40 8.09 11.65
CA ASN A 57 2.30 9.26 10.78
C ASN A 57 3.00 8.97 9.45
N ILE A 58 2.22 8.58 8.45
CA ILE A 58 2.69 8.38 7.09
C ILE A 58 2.03 9.37 6.14
N GLY A 59 2.64 9.57 4.98
CA GLY A 59 2.19 10.56 4.01
C GLY A 59 3.34 11.13 3.20
N PHE A 60 3.02 12.00 2.25
CA PHE A 60 3.98 12.53 1.29
C PHE A 60 3.79 14.02 1.03
N ASP A 61 4.87 14.70 0.64
CA ASP A 61 4.82 16.12 0.31
C ASP A 61 4.33 16.35 -1.11
N ARG A 62 3.37 17.27 -1.24
CA ARG A 62 2.74 17.66 -2.50
C ARG A 62 2.98 19.13 -2.78
N ARG A 63 3.57 19.42 -3.96
CA ARG A 63 3.66 20.78 -4.48
C ARG A 63 2.34 21.19 -5.14
N SER A 64 1.87 22.38 -4.79
CA SER A 64 0.73 23.07 -5.42
C SER A 64 1.10 24.52 -5.72
N ALA A 65 0.22 25.24 -6.43
CA ALA A 65 0.39 26.66 -6.73
C ALA A 65 0.57 27.52 -5.46
N ASN A 66 0.03 27.07 -4.33
CA ASN A 66 0.05 27.78 -3.05
C ASN A 66 1.23 27.37 -2.14
N GLY A 67 2.15 26.53 -2.61
CA GLY A 67 3.30 26.04 -1.83
C GLY A 67 3.34 24.52 -1.71
N MET A 68 4.11 24.04 -0.74
CA MET A 68 4.23 22.62 -0.42
C MET A 68 3.35 22.30 0.78
N PHE A 69 2.58 21.23 0.70
CA PHE A 69 1.78 20.73 1.82
C PHE A 69 1.91 19.21 1.90
N ARG A 70 1.73 18.66 3.10
CA ARG A 70 1.77 17.21 3.34
C ARG A 70 0.38 16.62 3.12
N VAL A 71 0.30 15.56 2.33
CA VAL A 71 -0.87 14.69 2.24
C VAL A 71 -0.66 13.62 3.30
N GLU A 72 -1.55 13.60 4.30
CA GLU A 72 -1.55 12.58 5.35
C GLU A 72 -2.26 11.33 4.83
N LEU A 73 -1.79 10.17 5.28
CA LEU A 73 -2.42 8.88 5.05
C LEU A 73 -2.84 8.35 6.42
N ASP A 74 -4.14 8.29 6.65
CA ASP A 74 -4.70 8.16 7.99
C ASP A 74 -4.52 6.75 8.58
N ILE A 75 -4.49 5.72 7.73
CA ILE A 75 -4.41 4.32 8.14
C ILE A 75 -3.21 3.60 7.51
N ALA A 76 -2.05 3.68 8.19
CA ALA A 76 -0.82 3.05 7.70
C ALA A 76 -0.94 1.56 7.36
N CYS A 77 -1.66 0.79 8.16
CA CYS A 77 -1.84 -0.63 7.89
C CYS A 77 -2.63 -0.88 6.60
N GLY A 78 -3.67 -0.10 6.33
CA GLY A 78 -4.46 -0.19 5.10
C GLY A 78 -3.59 0.13 3.89
N VAL A 79 -2.87 1.25 3.94
CA VAL A 79 -1.93 1.67 2.89
C VAL A 79 -0.84 0.63 2.64
N LEU A 80 -0.29 0.00 3.69
CA LEU A 80 0.72 -1.05 3.52
C LEU A 80 0.16 -2.28 2.81
N ILE A 81 -1.08 -2.67 3.11
CA ILE A 81 -1.77 -3.78 2.43
C ILE A 81 -2.01 -3.45 0.95
N ASP A 82 -2.49 -2.23 0.66
CA ASP A 82 -2.70 -1.75 -0.71
C ASP A 82 -1.39 -1.72 -1.51
N LEU A 83 -0.33 -1.13 -0.93
CA LEU A 83 0.99 -1.10 -1.53
C LEU A 83 1.52 -2.51 -1.78
N SER A 84 1.27 -3.45 -0.87
CA SER A 84 1.67 -4.86 -1.03
C SER A 84 0.95 -5.54 -2.19
N ALA A 85 -0.33 -5.26 -2.39
CA ALA A 85 -1.07 -5.72 -3.55
C ALA A 85 -0.50 -5.11 -4.85
N ILE A 86 -0.24 -3.80 -4.87
CA ILE A 86 0.35 -3.12 -6.04
C ILE A 86 1.73 -3.68 -6.39
N VAL A 87 2.59 -3.94 -5.40
CA VAL A 87 3.89 -4.58 -5.60
C VAL A 87 3.73 -5.99 -6.16
N LEU A 88 2.73 -6.75 -5.68
CA LEU A 88 2.43 -8.08 -6.20
C LEU A 88 1.97 -8.04 -7.67
N GLU A 89 1.19 -7.03 -8.07
CA GLU A 89 0.83 -6.82 -9.48
C GLU A 89 2.09 -6.65 -10.34
N CYS A 90 2.99 -5.74 -9.94
CA CYS A 90 4.26 -5.54 -10.63
C CYS A 90 5.09 -6.84 -10.71
N LEU A 91 5.12 -7.63 -9.64
CA LEU A 91 5.88 -8.88 -9.58
C LEU A 91 5.33 -9.94 -10.56
N LYS A 92 4.01 -10.05 -10.70
CA LYS A 92 3.37 -11.09 -11.53
C LYS A 92 3.19 -10.67 -12.98
N SER A 93 2.89 -9.39 -13.22
CA SER A 93 2.59 -8.83 -14.54
C SER A 93 3.78 -8.09 -15.18
N GLY A 94 4.83 -7.80 -14.41
CA GLY A 94 5.99 -7.02 -14.83
C GLY A 94 5.81 -5.50 -14.72
N TYR A 95 4.58 -5.03 -14.49
CA TYR A 95 4.19 -3.64 -14.27
C TYR A 95 2.83 -3.57 -13.58
N VAL A 96 2.45 -2.41 -13.08
CA VAL A 96 1.07 -2.05 -12.72
C VAL A 96 0.61 -0.89 -13.60
N ASP A 97 -0.61 -0.95 -14.11
CA ASP A 97 -1.21 0.19 -14.80
C ASP A 97 -2.06 0.99 -13.80
N LEU A 98 -1.77 2.27 -13.62
CA LEU A 98 -2.53 3.09 -12.67
C LEU A 98 -4.00 3.27 -13.09
N HIS A 99 -4.32 3.13 -14.38
CA HIS A 99 -5.70 3.09 -14.86
C HIS A 99 -6.44 1.82 -14.41
N ASP A 100 -5.75 0.68 -14.31
CA ASP A 100 -6.35 -0.56 -13.79
C ASP A 100 -6.63 -0.47 -12.28
N LEU A 101 -5.89 0.39 -11.55
CA LEU A 101 -6.11 0.64 -10.12
C LEU A 101 -7.24 1.65 -9.88
N ASP A 102 -7.39 2.63 -10.78
CA ASP A 102 -8.39 3.69 -10.74
C ASP A 102 -8.75 4.11 -12.19
N GLU A 103 -9.93 3.68 -12.66
CA GLU A 103 -10.40 3.89 -14.03
C GLU A 103 -10.58 5.39 -14.40
N ALA A 104 -10.59 6.29 -13.42
CA ALA A 104 -10.64 7.73 -13.67
C ALA A 104 -9.32 8.30 -14.21
N ARG A 105 -8.21 7.55 -14.11
CA ARG A 105 -6.87 7.98 -14.53
C ARG A 105 -6.59 7.66 -15.98
N GLN A 106 -5.59 8.32 -16.55
CA GLN A 106 -5.08 7.93 -17.85
C GLN A 106 -4.18 6.69 -17.71
N PRO A 107 -4.12 5.82 -18.73
CA PRO A 107 -3.21 4.67 -18.73
C PRO A 107 -1.77 5.10 -18.46
N CYS A 108 -1.17 4.52 -17.43
CA CYS A 108 0.17 4.85 -16.97
C CYS A 108 0.82 3.60 -16.37
N LYS A 109 1.81 3.04 -17.06
CA LYS A 109 2.53 1.86 -16.60
C LYS A 109 3.65 2.26 -15.65
N LEU A 110 3.57 1.75 -14.44
CA LEU A 110 4.59 1.88 -13.41
C LEU A 110 5.32 0.54 -13.22
N TYR A 111 6.64 0.62 -13.14
CA TYR A 111 7.52 -0.51 -12.88
C TYR A 111 8.15 -0.30 -11.51
N ILE A 112 8.00 -1.25 -10.59
CA ILE A 112 8.54 -1.14 -9.24
C ILE A 112 9.62 -2.21 -9.07
N ASP A 113 10.88 -1.78 -8.91
CA ASP A 113 11.94 -2.68 -8.44
C ASP A 113 11.76 -2.95 -6.95
N ALA A 114 11.30 -4.16 -6.64
CA ALA A 114 11.07 -4.63 -5.29
C ALA A 114 12.07 -5.75 -4.96
N SER A 115 13.18 -5.41 -4.30
CA SER A 115 14.15 -6.39 -3.84
C SER A 115 13.53 -7.42 -2.89
N GLU A 116 14.08 -8.63 -2.87
CA GLU A 116 13.59 -9.72 -2.01
C GLU A 116 13.52 -9.31 -0.53
N GLU A 117 14.52 -8.55 -0.05
CA GLU A 117 14.53 -8.01 1.31
C GLU A 117 13.28 -7.14 1.59
N LYS A 118 12.94 -6.23 0.68
CA LYS A 118 11.79 -5.33 0.87
C LYS A 118 10.47 -6.06 0.68
N ARG A 119 10.39 -7.06 -0.20
CA ARG A 119 9.21 -7.94 -0.31
C ARG A 119 9.00 -8.75 0.96
N ASN A 120 10.08 -9.29 1.55
CA ASN A 120 10.02 -10.01 2.82
C ASN A 120 9.53 -9.12 3.96
N LEU A 121 9.91 -7.84 3.99
CA LEU A 121 9.39 -6.88 4.96
C LEU A 121 7.86 -6.73 4.85
N LEU A 122 7.33 -6.50 3.64
CA LEU A 122 5.88 -6.42 3.41
C LEU A 122 5.19 -7.72 3.83
N ARG A 123 5.71 -8.86 3.38
CA ARG A 123 5.18 -10.18 3.73
C ARG A 123 5.10 -10.39 5.24
N ASP A 124 6.13 -10.01 5.97
CA ASP A 124 6.19 -10.23 7.41
C ASP A 124 5.16 -9.37 8.16
N GLU A 125 4.95 -8.11 7.73
CA GLU A 125 3.91 -7.24 8.28
C GLU A 125 2.49 -7.73 7.96
N LEU A 126 2.23 -8.15 6.71
CA LEU A 126 0.94 -8.74 6.34
C LEU A 126 0.66 -10.03 7.13
N ASN A 127 1.68 -10.85 7.39
CA ASN A 127 1.54 -12.02 8.26
C ASN A 127 1.26 -11.63 9.72
N LYS A 128 1.88 -10.57 10.25
CA LYS A 128 1.55 -10.07 11.60
C LYS A 128 0.12 -9.58 11.68
N PHE A 129 -0.34 -8.82 10.69
CA PHE A 129 -1.72 -8.34 10.59
C PHE A 129 -2.71 -9.51 10.55
N SER A 130 -2.51 -10.47 9.65
CA SER A 130 -3.42 -11.60 9.47
C SER A 130 -3.64 -12.45 10.73
N ARG A 131 -2.66 -12.50 11.65
CA ARG A 131 -2.75 -13.28 12.89
C ARG A 131 -3.57 -12.59 13.97
N ASN A 132 -3.62 -11.26 13.97
CA ASN A 132 -4.33 -10.50 15.01
C ASN A 132 -4.88 -9.17 14.45
N PRO A 133 -5.80 -9.22 13.46
CA PRO A 133 -6.25 -8.03 12.76
C PRO A 133 -7.01 -7.07 13.67
N LEU A 134 -7.75 -7.58 14.65
CA LEU A 134 -8.50 -6.78 15.63
C LEU A 134 -7.61 -6.05 16.66
N SER A 135 -6.29 -6.20 16.59
CA SER A 135 -5.34 -5.44 17.42
C SER A 135 -4.76 -4.19 16.76
N TYR A 136 -5.23 -3.87 15.54
CA TYR A 136 -4.83 -2.69 14.80
C TYR A 136 -5.91 -1.63 14.96
N ASP A 137 -5.53 -0.36 15.02
CA ASP A 137 -6.46 0.78 15.12
C ASP A 137 -7.46 0.83 13.97
N LEU A 138 -7.12 0.24 12.82
CA LEU A 138 -8.05 0.02 11.71
C LEU A 138 -9.36 -0.69 12.14
N ALA A 139 -9.32 -1.55 13.17
CA ALA A 139 -10.48 -2.23 13.71
C ALA A 139 -11.51 -1.29 14.37
N GLU A 140 -11.14 -0.04 14.68
CA GLU A 140 -12.07 0.98 15.17
C GLU A 140 -12.94 1.55 14.04
N LEU A 141 -12.46 1.46 12.80
CA LEU A 141 -13.11 2.05 11.61
C LEU A 141 -13.77 1.00 10.72
N VAL A 142 -13.29 -0.25 10.78
CA VAL A 142 -13.73 -1.34 9.90
C VAL A 142 -14.49 -2.40 10.71
N PRO A 143 -15.68 -2.84 10.26
CA PRO A 143 -16.43 -3.90 10.92
C PRO A 143 -15.61 -5.17 11.16
N THR A 144 -15.92 -5.90 12.23
CA THR A 144 -15.15 -7.10 12.61
C THR A 144 -15.11 -8.17 11.52
N ASP A 145 -16.19 -8.35 10.76
CA ASP A 145 -16.23 -9.34 9.69
C ASP A 145 -15.35 -8.90 8.50
N ASP A 146 -15.40 -7.62 8.13
CA ASP A 146 -14.53 -7.02 7.12
C ASP A 146 -13.05 -7.07 7.54
N MET A 147 -12.74 -6.87 8.82
CA MET A 147 -11.37 -7.03 9.34
C MET A 147 -10.85 -8.46 9.21
N ARG A 148 -11.71 -9.47 9.37
CA ARG A 148 -11.34 -10.88 9.17
C ARG A 148 -11.14 -11.19 7.68
N GLU A 149 -12.02 -10.69 6.83
CA GLU A 149 -11.86 -10.84 5.38
C GLU A 149 -10.57 -10.16 4.88
N LEU A 150 -10.30 -8.94 5.35
CA LEU A 150 -9.07 -8.22 5.03
C LEU A 150 -7.82 -8.99 5.50
N ALA A 151 -7.88 -9.62 6.68
CA ALA A 151 -6.81 -10.47 7.20
C ALA A 151 -6.54 -11.70 6.32
N GLU A 152 -7.60 -12.34 5.81
CA GLU A 152 -7.48 -13.46 4.86
C GLU A 152 -6.85 -12.99 3.54
N LYS A 153 -7.32 -11.88 2.98
CA LYS A 153 -6.76 -11.30 1.75
C LYS A 153 -5.28 -10.91 1.94
N ALA A 154 -4.94 -10.24 3.04
CA ALA A 154 -3.57 -9.88 3.38
C ALA A 154 -2.66 -11.11 3.50
N LYS A 155 -3.16 -12.20 4.09
CA LYS A 155 -2.42 -13.47 4.18
C LYS A 155 -2.16 -14.07 2.80
N MET A 156 -3.16 -14.09 1.92
CA MET A 156 -3.01 -14.60 0.56
C MET A 156 -1.99 -13.78 -0.25
N ILE A 157 -2.03 -12.45 -0.14
CA ILE A 157 -1.04 -11.56 -0.79
C ILE A 157 0.36 -11.86 -0.26
N ALA A 158 0.52 -12.01 1.06
CA ALA A 158 1.81 -12.33 1.68
C ALA A 158 2.41 -13.65 1.14
N ASP A 159 1.59 -14.68 0.96
CA ASP A 159 2.03 -15.98 0.46
C ASP A 159 2.49 -15.93 -1.01
N GLU A 160 2.04 -14.93 -1.77
CA GLU A 160 2.38 -14.76 -3.17
C GLU A 160 3.54 -13.78 -3.45
N LEU A 161 4.00 -13.02 -2.44
CA LEU A 161 5.07 -12.02 -2.49
C LEU A 161 6.52 -12.59 -2.47
N LEU A 162 6.66 -13.91 -2.52
CA LEU A 162 7.96 -14.63 -2.55
C LEU A 162 8.77 -14.26 -3.81
#